data_AF-A0A1S8C767-F1
#
_entry.id   AF-A0A1S8C767-F1
#
_cell.length_a   1.000
_cell.length_b   1.000
_cell.length_c   1.000
_cell.angle_alpha   90.00
_cell.angle_beta   90.00
_cell.angle_gamma   90.00
#
_symmetry.space_group_name_H-M   'P 1'
#
loop_
_entity.id
_entity.type
_entity.pdbx_description
1 polymer ?
#
loop_
_entity_poly.entity_id
_entity_poly.type
_entity_poly.pdbx_seq_one_letter_code
_entity_poly.pdbx_strand_id
1 'polypeptide(L)' 'MIAPFTYSALPMRVRFGAGSLATLPDEVAALGLTRVLVLCSPEQEDTGRLVASALGDRAAGVLAEARMHVPV' A
#
# COMPACT_ATOMS: atom_id res chain seq x y z
N MET A 1 -11.62 -30.77 20.75
CA MET A 1 -12.29 -29.66 21.47
C MET A 1 -11.45 -28.41 21.24
N ILE A 2 -12.02 -27.30 20.78
CA ILE A 2 -11.31 -26.04 20.59
C ILE A 2 -11.29 -25.30 21.94
N ALA A 3 -10.13 -24.78 22.36
CA ALA A 3 -9.98 -24.01 23.59
C ALA A 3 -10.64 -22.61 23.45
N PRO A 4 -11.18 -22.03 24.53
CA PRO A 4 -11.70 -20.66 24.50
C PRO A 4 -10.58 -19.66 24.20
N PHE A 5 -10.86 -18.68 23.34
CA PHE A 5 -9.93 -17.60 22.98
C PHE A 5 -10.66 -16.27 22.83
N THR A 6 -9.90 -15.17 22.89
CA THR A 6 -10.39 -13.82 22.59
C THR A 6 -9.67 -13.30 21.36
N TYR A 7 -10.43 -12.71 20.43
CA TYR A 7 -9.90 -12.01 19.27
C TYR A 7 -10.15 -10.51 19.43
N SER A 8 -9.12 -9.71 19.23
CA SER A 8 -9.21 -8.25 19.17
C SER A 8 -8.59 -7.78 17.86
N ALA A 9 -9.38 -7.09 17.05
CA ALA A 9 -8.91 -6.49 15.80
C ALA A 9 -8.42 -5.07 16.05
N LEU A 10 -7.33 -4.68 15.38
CA LEU A 10 -6.88 -3.30 15.33
C LEU A 10 -7.76 -2.49 14.36
N PRO A 11 -7.87 -1.15 14.52
CA PRO A 11 -8.53 -0.30 13.56
C PRO A 11 -7.94 -0.47 12.15
N MET A 12 -8.80 -0.73 11.16
CA MET A 12 -8.40 -0.89 9.76
C MET A 12 -9.43 -0.26 8.83
N ARG A 13 -8.95 0.24 7.68
CA ARG A 13 -9.79 0.75 6.59
C ARG A 13 -9.38 0.02 5.31
N VAL A 14 -10.34 -0.65 4.67
CA VAL A 14 -10.09 -1.45 3.46
C VAL A 14 -10.94 -0.89 2.32
N ARG A 15 -10.30 -0.62 1.19
CA ARG A 15 -10.98 -0.32 -0.08
C ARG A 15 -10.75 -1.46 -1.05
N PHE A 16 -11.83 -2.13 -1.41
CA PHE A 16 -11.81 -3.30 -2.27
C PHE A 16 -12.77 -3.12 -3.44
N GLY A 17 -12.35 -3.57 -4.61
CA GLY A 17 -13.12 -3.49 -5.85
C GLY A 17 -12.21 -3.30 -7.06
N ALA A 18 -12.68 -3.76 -8.23
CA ALA A 18 -11.97 -3.51 -9.48
C ALA A 18 -11.86 -1.99 -9.73
N GLY A 19 -10.66 -1.52 -10.08
CA GLY A 19 -10.40 -0.10 -10.33
C GLY A 19 -10.21 0.77 -9.07
N SER A 20 -10.18 0.20 -7.87
CA SER A 20 -9.97 0.95 -6.62
C SER A 20 -8.67 1.76 -6.59
N LEU A 21 -7.66 1.35 -7.35
CA LEU A 21 -6.40 2.09 -7.50
C LEU A 21 -6.61 3.54 -7.95
N ALA A 22 -7.63 3.83 -8.78
CA ALA A 22 -7.94 5.18 -9.23
C ALA A 22 -8.30 6.14 -8.09
N THR A 23 -8.69 5.59 -6.93
CA THR A 23 -9.11 6.35 -5.75
C THR A 23 -8.03 6.45 -4.67
N LEU A 24 -6.83 5.92 -4.96
CA LEU A 24 -5.68 5.98 -4.06
C LEU A 24 -5.29 7.42 -3.67
N PRO A 25 -5.36 8.44 -4.56
CA PRO A 25 -5.12 9.83 -4.16
C PRO A 25 -6.02 10.32 -3.03
N ASP A 26 -7.29 9.87 -2.99
CA ASP A 26 -8.25 10.25 -1.96
C ASP A 26 -7.87 9.65 -0.60
N GLU A 27 -7.33 8.43 -0.58
CA GLU A 27 -6.86 7.81 0.67
C GLU A 27 -5.61 8.50 1.22
N VAL A 28 -4.68 8.90 0.33
CA VAL A 28 -3.52 9.69 0.71
C VAL A 28 -3.95 11.04 1.30
N ALA A 29 -4.94 11.69 0.69
CA ALA A 29 -5.52 12.94 1.20
C ALA A 29 -6.25 12.75 2.54
N ALA A 30 -7.01 11.67 2.72
CA ALA A 30 -7.71 11.36 3.97
C ALA A 30 -6.73 11.14 5.15
N LEU A 31 -5.51 10.70 4.87
CA LEU A 31 -4.42 10.59 5.85
C LEU A 31 -3.67 11.91 6.09
N GLY A 32 -4.01 12.99 5.39
CA GLY A 32 -3.32 14.28 5.48
C GLY A 32 -1.94 14.29 4.83
N LEU A 33 -1.64 13.31 3.97
CA LEU A 33 -0.35 13.18 3.30
C LEU A 33 -0.37 13.90 1.95
N THR A 34 0.77 14.48 1.58
CA THR A 34 0.91 15.25 0.33
C THR A 34 2.00 14.71 -0.59
N ARG A 35 2.91 13.90 -0.07
CA ARG A 35 4.04 13.31 -0.80
C ARG A 35 4.36 11.93 -0.25
N VAL A 36 4.22 10.89 -1.07
CA VAL A 36 4.35 9.48 -0.66
C VAL A 36 5.30 8.72 -1.59
N LEU A 37 6.08 7.79 -1.03
CA LEU A 37 7.00 6.93 -1.78
C LEU A 37 6.36 5.56 -2.03
N VAL A 38 6.36 5.10 -3.27
CA VAL A 38 5.86 3.76 -3.61
C VAL A 38 6.99 2.75 -3.39
N LEU A 39 6.73 1.72 -2.58
CA LEU A 39 7.67 0.63 -2.31
C LEU A 39 7.23 -0.62 -3.06
N CYS A 40 8.18 -1.31 -3.70
CA CYS A 40 7.93 -2.60 -4.34
C CYS A 40 9.21 -3.44 -4.40
N SER A 41 9.09 -4.73 -4.70
CA SER A 41 10.24 -5.56 -5.05
C SER A 41 10.70 -5.26 -6.48
N PRO A 42 11.95 -5.57 -6.85
CA PRO A 42 12.44 -5.33 -8.21
C PRO A 42 11.55 -5.94 -9.31
N GLU A 43 10.99 -7.12 -9.04
CA GLU A 43 10.13 -7.86 -9.99
C GLU A 43 8.74 -7.22 -10.16
N GLN A 44 8.39 -6.26 -9.31
CA GLN A 44 7.12 -5.55 -9.30
C GLN A 44 7.25 -4.07 -9.71
N GLU A 45 8.39 -3.65 -10.26
CA GLU A 45 8.65 -2.25 -10.60
C GLU A 45 7.57 -1.65 -11.51
N ASP A 46 7.12 -2.39 -12.53
CA ASP A 46 6.04 -1.94 -13.42
C ASP A 46 4.73 -1.67 -12.66
N THR A 47 4.40 -2.53 -11.69
CA THR A 47 3.26 -2.31 -10.80
C THR A 47 3.47 -1.09 -9.92
N GLY A 48 4.67 -0.91 -9.38
CA GLY A 48 5.05 0.29 -8.62
C GLY A 48 4.89 1.58 -9.44
N ARG A 49 5.27 1.55 -10.72
CA ARG A 49 5.11 2.67 -11.66
C ARG A 49 3.64 2.96 -11.98
N LEU A 50 2.81 1.93 -12.13
CA LEU A 50 1.36 2.11 -12.28
C LEU A 50 0.74 2.79 -11.05
N VAL A 51 1.15 2.39 -9.85
CA VAL A 51 0.70 3.01 -8.59
C VAL A 51 1.18 4.45 -8.48
N ALA A 52 2.45 4.73 -8.81
CA ALA A 52 2.99 6.09 -8.81
C ALA A 52 2.27 6.99 -9.82
N SER A 53 1.93 6.47 -11.00
CA SER A 53 1.14 7.18 -12.00
C SER A 53 -0.26 7.53 -11.48
N ALA A 54 -0.94 6.58 -10.81
CA ALA A 54 -2.25 6.83 -10.20
C ALA A 54 -2.21 7.90 -9.09
N LEU A 55 -1.08 8.04 -8.39
CA LEU A 55 -0.85 9.07 -7.37
C LEU A 55 -0.58 10.47 -7.95
N GLY A 56 -0.14 10.56 -9.20
CA GLY A 56 0.24 11.82 -9.86
C GLY A 56 1.31 12.59 -9.07
N ASP A 57 1.11 13.89 -8.90
CA ASP A 57 2.06 14.79 -8.21
C ASP A 57 2.33 14.43 -6.74
N ARG A 58 1.49 13.57 -6.14
CA ARG A 58 1.70 13.07 -4.77
C ARG A 58 2.78 11.99 -4.71
N ALA A 59 3.17 11.40 -5.83
CA ALA A 59 4.24 10.41 -5.85
C ALA A 59 5.62 11.07 -5.71
N ALA A 60 6.36 10.69 -4.68
CA ALA A 60 7.76 11.05 -4.50
C ALA A 60 8.71 10.26 -5.40
N GLY A 61 8.24 9.14 -5.95
CA GLY A 61 9.00 8.18 -6.75
C GLY A 61 8.61 6.73 -6.44
N VAL A 62 9.36 5.80 -7.02
CA VAL A 62 9.27 4.36 -6.76
C VAL A 62 10.62 3.89 -6.22
N LEU A 63 10.62 3.19 -5.08
CA LEU A 63 11.77 2.48 -4.55
C LEU A 63 11.53 0.97 -4.75
N ALA A 64 12.16 0.41 -5.78
CA ALA A 64 12.02 -0.97 -6.21
C ALA A 64 13.11 -1.87 -5.60
N GLU A 65 13.38 -1.72 -4.31
CA GLU A 65 14.48 -2.41 -3.60
C GLU A 65 13.97 -3.36 -2.50
N ALA A 66 12.65 -3.48 -2.32
CA ALA A 66 12.11 -4.34 -1.28
C ALA A 66 12.51 -5.79 -1.53
N ARG A 67 13.17 -6.40 -0.54
CA ARG A 67 13.48 -7.84 -0.53
C ARG A 67 12.53 -8.53 0.43
N MET A 68 12.07 -9.73 0.08
CA MET A 68 11.34 -10.58 1.04
C MET A 68 12.16 -10.72 2.30
N HIS A 69 11.47 -10.66 3.45
CA HIS A 69 12.01 -10.79 4.79
C HIS A 69 13.25 -11.69 4.83
N VAL A 70 14.41 -11.07 5.02
CA VAL A 70 15.66 -11.79 5.23
C VAL A 70 15.59 -12.29 6.68
N PRO A 71 15.64 -13.60 6.94
CA PRO A 71 15.74 -14.07 8.31
C PRO A 71 17.01 -13.50 8.93
N VAL A 72 16.86 -12.90 10.11
CA VAL A 72 17.98 -12.62 11.02
C VAL A 72 18.35 -13.88 11.79
#